data_AF-A0A928CL84-F1
#
_entry.id   AF-A0A928CL84-F1
#
_cell.length_a   1.000
_cell.length_b   1.000
_cell.length_c   1.000
_cell.angle_alpha   90.00
_cell.angle_beta   90.00
_cell.angle_gamma   90.00
#
_symmetry.space_group_name_H-M   'P 1'
#
loop_
_entity.id
_entity.type
_entity.pdbx_description
1 polymer ?
#
loop_
_entity_poly.entity_id
_entity_poly.type
_entity_poly.pdbx_seq_one_letter_code
_entity_poly.pdbx_strand_id
1 'polypeptide(L)'
;MKIINGKLLFHTLVLTAVTGLTGCSVWTDAHTQKQEMMACYMRGENDAVQQKITEELEYTSDSGDELMWQLEAGSFYFHIGNYQRSIGHFTRAEKLIEDYDFRAVVSARDAAAESGALLTNLNALPYRGLCRDRVAIAFYKALAYLGDGREDAFRAQLKRLRNEQKKVQDDYQKFFENENADIAQLRKSNPQVEQKYKEFDSDDLAANGGNAAFKTNFEQARKVAHRGYGNFLNPVCTYLSALGSLLDGNYDNARIDLQRLYTAMPENPLTRRYYVTALKLSNREIPEALQQVKPFDFPLDKNSLYVIGSLGRSATFKEISVSFPVMAAWPGCEFYEADFTGCTVKTAQKDYLLWPLADMDGIIAQEFEQRLPGIIARTVLITAIKEAIRYGATAALAQQDQALAAGVFLATSIYNAAVNTADTRSWEILPREFIFTQLPMPQDRKLEIVLNGKSEQQITLELPPEAECNSAIVLISAPSRSNIHCHILPINSR
;
A
#
# COMPACT_ATOMS: atom_id res chain seq x y z
N MET A 1 -41.78 -23.34 -29.52
CA MET A 1 -40.63 -23.72 -28.66
C MET A 1 -39.66 -24.56 -29.47
N LYS A 2 -38.55 -23.98 -29.95
CA LYS A 2 -37.49 -24.75 -30.61
C LYS A 2 -36.62 -25.37 -29.52
N ILE A 3 -36.50 -26.69 -29.53
CA ILE A 3 -35.60 -27.46 -28.68
C ILE A 3 -34.18 -26.99 -29.01
N ILE A 4 -33.54 -26.27 -28.09
CA ILE A 4 -32.15 -25.89 -28.24
C ILE A 4 -31.33 -27.18 -28.09
N ASN A 5 -30.55 -27.51 -29.11
CA ASN A 5 -29.84 -28.78 -29.22
C ASN A 5 -28.74 -28.83 -28.15
N GLY A 6 -28.82 -29.75 -27.18
CA GLY A 6 -27.91 -29.81 -26.02
C GLY A 6 -26.42 -29.91 -26.40
N LYS A 7 -26.10 -30.49 -27.56
CA LYS A 7 -24.74 -30.51 -28.12
C LYS A 7 -24.22 -29.13 -28.53
N LEU A 8 -25.10 -28.23 -29.00
CA LEU A 8 -24.73 -26.87 -29.37
C LEU A 8 -24.46 -26.03 -28.12
N LEU A 9 -25.27 -26.20 -27.06
CA LEU A 9 -25.05 -25.56 -25.76
C LEU A 9 -23.72 -26.03 -25.13
N PHE A 10 -23.38 -27.32 -25.25
CA PHE A 10 -22.10 -27.89 -24.82
C PHE A 10 -20.91 -27.30 -25.58
N HIS A 11 -20.95 -27.25 -26.92
CA HIS A 11 -19.87 -26.64 -27.70
C HIS A 11 -19.74 -25.16 -27.40
N THR A 12 -20.85 -24.45 -27.18
CA THR A 12 -20.80 -23.03 -26.84
C THR A 12 -20.19 -22.83 -25.45
N LEU A 13 -20.59 -23.59 -24.42
CA LEU A 13 -20.02 -23.50 -23.07
C LEU A 13 -18.53 -23.88 -23.01
N VAL A 14 -18.14 -24.94 -23.73
CA VAL A 14 -16.74 -25.37 -23.82
C VAL A 14 -15.90 -24.35 -24.60
N LEU A 15 -16.43 -23.80 -25.72
CA LEU A 15 -15.73 -22.79 -26.50
C LEU A 15 -15.58 -21.48 -25.70
N THR A 16 -16.61 -21.04 -24.97
CA THR A 16 -16.54 -19.87 -24.08
C THR A 16 -15.58 -20.10 -22.92
N ALA A 17 -15.55 -21.32 -22.36
CA ALA A 17 -14.59 -21.71 -21.32
C ALA A 17 -13.15 -21.79 -21.84
N VAL A 18 -12.94 -22.03 -23.14
CA VAL A 18 -11.61 -22.08 -23.77
C VAL A 18 -11.15 -20.71 -24.26
N THR A 19 -12.04 -19.86 -24.78
CA THR A 19 -11.70 -18.50 -25.23
C THR A 19 -11.55 -17.49 -24.08
N GLY A 20 -12.05 -17.80 -22.88
CA GLY A 20 -11.80 -17.01 -21.68
C GLY A 20 -10.42 -17.21 -21.04
N LEU A 21 -9.60 -18.12 -21.57
CA LEU A 21 -8.32 -18.56 -20.98
C LEU A 21 -7.11 -17.71 -21.37
N THR A 22 -7.26 -16.69 -22.23
CA THR A 22 -6.13 -15.92 -22.78
C THR A 22 -5.75 -14.66 -21.99
N GLY A 23 -6.41 -14.38 -20.86
CA GLY A 23 -5.99 -13.29 -19.96
C GLY A 23 -4.96 -13.77 -18.95
N CYS A 24 -3.69 -13.35 -19.06
CA CYS A 24 -2.63 -13.75 -18.13
C CYS A 24 -2.92 -13.36 -16.66
N SER A 25 -3.74 -12.33 -16.42
CA SER A 25 -4.17 -11.91 -15.08
C SER A 25 -5.15 -12.88 -14.40
N VAL A 26 -5.69 -13.86 -15.13
CA VAL A 26 -6.58 -14.87 -14.57
C VAL A 26 -5.80 -16.02 -13.91
N TRP A 27 -4.52 -16.21 -14.27
CA TRP A 27 -3.77 -17.42 -13.90
C TRP A 27 -2.68 -17.22 -12.84
N THR A 28 -2.12 -16.02 -12.75
CA THR A 28 -1.02 -15.72 -11.83
C THR A 28 -1.39 -14.55 -10.96
N ASP A 29 -1.20 -14.68 -9.65
CA ASP A 29 -1.50 -13.62 -8.70
C ASP A 29 -0.55 -12.41 -8.89
N ALA A 30 -0.98 -11.23 -8.46
CA ALA A 30 -0.30 -9.97 -8.74
C ALA A 30 1.12 -9.90 -8.16
N HIS A 31 1.37 -10.57 -7.03
CA HIS A 31 2.70 -10.64 -6.44
C HIS A 31 3.65 -11.43 -7.32
N THR A 32 3.23 -12.61 -7.80
CA THR A 32 4.02 -13.43 -8.73
C THR A 32 4.37 -12.67 -10.01
N GLN A 33 3.42 -11.89 -10.57
CA GLN A 33 3.65 -11.08 -11.78
C GLN A 33 4.78 -10.05 -11.61
N LYS A 34 5.04 -9.60 -10.37
CA LYS A 34 6.04 -8.57 -10.05
C LYS A 34 7.38 -9.12 -9.59
N GLN A 35 7.50 -10.41 -9.29
CA GLN A 35 8.70 -10.96 -8.63
C GLN A 35 9.99 -10.65 -9.39
N GLU A 36 9.98 -10.82 -10.72
CA GLU A 36 11.15 -10.51 -11.55
C GLU A 36 11.48 -9.02 -11.55
N MET A 37 10.47 -8.16 -11.72
CA MET A 37 10.64 -6.70 -11.62
C MET A 37 11.26 -6.30 -10.28
N MET A 38 10.74 -6.84 -9.17
CA MET A 38 11.22 -6.55 -7.83
C MET A 38 12.64 -7.09 -7.63
N ALA A 39 13.00 -8.23 -8.21
CA ALA A 39 14.38 -8.73 -8.18
C ALA A 39 15.34 -7.82 -8.94
N CYS A 40 14.94 -7.26 -10.09
CA CYS A 40 15.70 -6.25 -10.82
C CYS A 40 15.80 -4.94 -10.03
N TYR A 41 14.70 -4.48 -9.42
CA TYR A 41 14.68 -3.29 -8.56
C TYR A 41 15.65 -3.44 -7.38
N MET A 42 15.64 -4.58 -6.70
CA MET A 42 16.57 -4.86 -5.60
C MET A 42 18.03 -4.96 -6.06
N ARG A 43 18.31 -5.21 -7.33
CA ARG A 43 19.66 -5.21 -7.90
C ARG A 43 20.10 -3.87 -8.50
N GLY A 44 19.21 -2.87 -8.54
CA GLY A 44 19.48 -1.57 -9.17
C GLY A 44 19.45 -1.62 -10.71
N GLU A 45 18.83 -2.65 -11.29
CA GLU A 45 18.73 -2.87 -12.73
C GLU A 45 17.58 -2.02 -13.33
N ASN A 46 17.76 -0.69 -13.29
CA ASN A 46 16.71 0.29 -13.61
C ASN A 46 16.12 0.13 -15.02
N ASP A 47 16.92 -0.22 -16.02
CA ASP A 47 16.44 -0.42 -17.39
C ASP A 47 15.46 -1.60 -17.49
N ALA A 48 15.75 -2.72 -16.81
CA ALA A 48 14.89 -3.89 -16.78
C ALA A 48 13.58 -3.60 -16.03
N VAL A 49 13.64 -2.86 -14.92
CA VAL A 49 12.45 -2.41 -14.19
C VAL A 49 11.59 -1.50 -15.07
N GLN A 50 12.21 -0.52 -15.75
CA GLN A 50 11.51 0.40 -16.63
C GLN A 50 10.83 -0.34 -17.80
N GLN A 51 11.53 -1.29 -18.42
CA GLN A 51 10.97 -2.10 -19.50
C GLN A 51 9.73 -2.84 -19.02
N LYS A 52 9.84 -3.59 -17.91
CA LYS A 52 8.72 -4.35 -17.36
C LYS A 52 7.52 -3.48 -16.99
N ILE A 53 7.75 -2.34 -16.34
CA ILE A 53 6.69 -1.38 -16.02
C ILE A 53 6.00 -0.85 -17.28
N THR A 54 6.76 -0.57 -18.34
CA THR A 54 6.21 -0.05 -19.60
C THR A 54 5.33 -1.10 -20.27
N GLU A 55 5.81 -2.33 -20.41
CA GLU A 55 5.07 -3.45 -20.99
C GLU A 55 3.75 -3.72 -20.22
N GLU A 56 3.81 -3.72 -18.90
CA GLU A 56 2.64 -3.97 -18.06
C GLU A 56 1.64 -2.81 -18.07
N LEU A 57 2.10 -1.56 -18.13
CA LEU A 57 1.19 -0.41 -18.27
C LEU A 57 0.49 -0.38 -19.64
N GLU A 58 1.14 -0.83 -20.71
CA GLU A 58 0.50 -1.01 -22.02
C GLU A 58 -0.55 -2.12 -21.96
N TYR A 59 -0.22 -3.26 -21.35
CA TYR A 59 -1.12 -4.41 -21.26
C TYR A 59 -2.31 -4.17 -20.32
N THR A 60 -2.08 -3.46 -19.21
CA THR A 60 -3.09 -3.20 -18.17
C THR A 60 -3.86 -1.90 -18.38
N SER A 61 -3.64 -1.18 -19.48
CA SER A 61 -4.34 0.08 -19.78
C SER A 61 -5.86 -0.11 -19.75
N ASP A 62 -6.54 0.77 -18.99
CA ASP A 62 -7.98 0.74 -18.73
C ASP A 62 -8.52 -0.56 -18.11
N SER A 63 -7.63 -1.44 -17.61
CA SER A 63 -7.98 -2.64 -16.86
C SER A 63 -8.10 -2.37 -15.37
N GLY A 64 -8.56 -3.39 -14.63
CA GLY A 64 -8.62 -3.35 -13.17
C GLY A 64 -7.26 -3.26 -12.47
N ASP A 65 -6.16 -3.59 -13.16
CA ASP A 65 -4.83 -3.66 -12.57
C ASP A 65 -3.98 -2.42 -12.87
N GLU A 66 -4.47 -1.50 -13.72
CA GLU A 66 -3.72 -0.32 -14.15
C GLU A 66 -3.22 0.50 -12.94
N LEU A 67 -4.10 0.73 -11.95
CA LEU A 67 -3.77 1.53 -10.78
C LEU A 67 -2.53 0.98 -10.05
N MET A 68 -2.46 -0.33 -9.88
CA MET A 68 -1.35 -0.97 -9.18
C MET A 68 -0.03 -0.68 -9.89
N TRP A 69 0.02 -0.82 -11.22
CA TRP A 69 1.21 -0.54 -12.01
C TRP A 69 1.55 0.96 -12.07
N GLN A 70 0.56 1.85 -12.05
CA GLN A 70 0.79 3.29 -11.93
C GLN A 70 1.45 3.65 -10.60
N LEU A 71 1.10 2.97 -9.50
CA LEU A 71 1.76 3.17 -8.20
C LEU A 71 3.22 2.72 -8.23
N GLU A 72 3.51 1.53 -8.78
CA GLU A 72 4.88 1.04 -8.95
C GLU A 72 5.72 2.01 -9.79
N ALA A 73 5.18 2.45 -10.93
CA ALA A 73 5.84 3.40 -11.81
C ALA A 73 6.11 4.73 -11.11
N GLY A 74 5.13 5.25 -10.37
CA GLY A 74 5.25 6.49 -9.61
C GLY A 74 6.42 6.48 -8.63
N SER A 75 6.54 5.46 -7.79
CA SER A 75 7.67 5.37 -6.83
C SER A 75 8.98 4.99 -7.51
N PHE A 76 8.98 4.10 -8.50
CA PHE A 76 10.20 3.77 -9.24
C PHE A 76 10.85 5.03 -9.83
N TYR A 77 10.09 5.80 -10.61
CA TYR A 77 10.61 7.03 -11.21
C TYR A 77 11.00 8.09 -10.17
N PHE A 78 10.31 8.12 -9.03
CA PHE A 78 10.71 8.98 -7.91
C PHE A 78 12.09 8.60 -7.37
N HIS A 79 12.31 7.31 -7.11
CA HIS A 79 13.55 6.80 -6.51
C HIS A 79 14.77 6.98 -7.41
N ILE A 80 14.60 6.94 -8.74
CA ILE A 80 15.68 7.20 -9.69
C ILE A 80 15.82 8.68 -10.08
N GLY A 81 15.05 9.59 -9.46
CA GLY A 81 15.15 11.04 -9.68
C GLY A 81 14.43 11.57 -10.92
N ASN A 82 13.61 10.76 -11.58
CA ASN A 82 12.76 11.20 -12.70
C ASN A 82 11.42 11.72 -12.18
N TYR A 83 11.45 12.89 -11.54
CA TYR A 83 10.29 13.45 -10.85
C TYR A 83 9.12 13.78 -11.78
N GLN A 84 9.37 14.20 -13.03
CA GLN A 84 8.31 14.50 -13.98
C GLN A 84 7.49 13.26 -14.34
N ARG A 85 8.14 12.13 -14.64
CA ARG A 85 7.44 10.86 -14.88
C ARG A 85 6.71 10.39 -13.64
N SER A 86 7.37 10.46 -12.47
CA SER A 86 6.76 10.12 -11.19
C SER A 86 5.44 10.86 -10.95
N ILE A 87 5.42 12.18 -11.15
CA ILE A 87 4.24 13.02 -10.99
C ILE A 87 3.15 12.64 -12.00
N GLY A 88 3.52 12.34 -13.24
CA GLY A 88 2.58 11.87 -14.27
C GLY A 88 1.86 10.58 -13.86
N HIS A 89 2.61 9.58 -13.41
CA HIS A 89 2.04 8.29 -12.96
C HIS A 89 1.15 8.46 -11.72
N PHE A 90 1.59 9.23 -10.73
CA PHE A 90 0.76 9.51 -9.55
C PHE A 90 -0.50 10.30 -9.88
N THR A 91 -0.45 11.22 -10.84
CA THR A 91 -1.65 11.94 -11.31
C THR A 91 -2.65 11.00 -11.99
N ARG A 92 -2.17 10.03 -12.79
CA ARG A 92 -3.04 9.00 -13.38
C ARG A 92 -3.61 8.08 -12.30
N ALA A 93 -2.81 7.69 -11.30
CA ALA A 93 -3.27 6.90 -10.16
C ALA A 93 -4.41 7.59 -9.39
N GLU A 94 -4.27 8.88 -9.08
CA GLU A 94 -5.33 9.67 -8.43
C GLU A 94 -6.62 9.71 -9.25
N LYS A 95 -6.50 9.93 -10.57
CA LYS A 95 -7.67 9.93 -11.46
C LYS A 95 -8.38 8.58 -11.48
N LEU A 96 -7.64 7.47 -11.58
CA LEU A 96 -8.20 6.12 -11.51
C LEU A 96 -8.94 5.89 -10.19
N ILE A 97 -8.33 6.31 -9.07
CA ILE A 97 -8.94 6.24 -7.74
C ILE A 97 -10.27 7.02 -7.70
N GLU A 98 -10.29 8.26 -8.18
CA GLU A 98 -11.49 9.08 -8.24
C GLU A 98 -12.59 8.42 -9.09
N ASP A 99 -12.23 7.88 -10.26
CA ASP A 99 -13.15 7.19 -11.16
C ASP A 99 -13.74 5.90 -10.53
N TYR A 100 -12.92 5.14 -9.78
CA TYR A 100 -13.38 3.96 -9.05
C TYR A 100 -14.32 4.32 -7.90
N ASP A 101 -13.99 5.38 -7.15
CA ASP A 101 -14.81 5.84 -6.04
C ASP A 101 -16.16 6.39 -6.51
N PHE A 102 -16.17 7.13 -7.61
CA PHE A 102 -17.39 7.63 -8.22
C PHE A 102 -18.31 6.49 -8.68
N ARG A 103 -17.77 5.49 -9.41
CA ARG A 103 -18.55 4.34 -9.87
C ARG A 103 -19.18 3.55 -8.72
N ALA A 104 -18.43 3.31 -7.65
CA ALA A 104 -18.96 2.60 -6.48
C ALA A 104 -20.16 3.32 -5.84
N VAL A 105 -20.14 4.65 -5.78
CA VAL A 105 -21.27 5.46 -5.26
C VAL A 105 -22.49 5.37 -6.18
N VAL A 106 -22.29 5.34 -7.50
CA VAL A 106 -23.38 5.21 -8.49
C VAL A 106 -23.99 3.81 -8.41
N SER A 107 -23.19 2.75 -8.42
CA SER A 107 -23.65 1.35 -8.30
C SER A 107 -24.45 1.11 -7.01
N ALA A 108 -24.06 1.73 -5.89
CA ALA A 108 -24.79 1.65 -4.62
C ALA A 108 -26.16 2.36 -4.65
N ARG A 109 -26.33 3.40 -5.49
CA ARG A 109 -27.60 4.12 -5.67
C ARG A 109 -28.54 3.39 -6.62
N ASP A 110 -28.00 2.74 -7.64
CA ASP A 110 -28.74 2.05 -8.70
C ASP A 110 -28.94 0.55 -8.40
N ALA A 111 -29.32 0.21 -7.16
CA ALA A 111 -29.41 -1.14 -6.57
C ALA A 111 -30.30 -2.19 -7.30
N ALA A 112 -30.65 -1.99 -8.57
CA ALA A 112 -31.50 -2.83 -9.39
C ALA A 112 -30.78 -3.65 -10.49
N ALA A 113 -29.46 -3.55 -10.72
CA ALA A 113 -28.84 -4.26 -11.87
C ALA A 113 -27.48 -4.97 -11.66
N GLU A 114 -26.68 -4.67 -10.64
CA GLU A 114 -25.26 -5.13 -10.58
C GLU A 114 -24.95 -6.24 -9.55
N SER A 115 -25.92 -7.07 -9.17
CA SER A 115 -25.67 -8.18 -8.23
C SER A 115 -24.89 -9.36 -8.85
N GLY A 116 -24.70 -9.40 -10.17
CA GLY A 116 -24.13 -10.56 -10.88
C GLY A 116 -22.60 -10.56 -11.08
N ALA A 117 -21.97 -9.40 -11.26
CA ALA A 117 -20.54 -9.33 -11.60
C ALA A 117 -19.60 -9.54 -10.40
N LEU A 118 -20.05 -9.15 -9.19
CA LEU A 118 -19.30 -9.24 -7.94
C LEU A 118 -18.99 -10.68 -7.47
N LEU A 119 -19.56 -11.69 -8.12
CA LEU A 119 -19.62 -13.06 -7.60
C LEU A 119 -18.78 -14.09 -8.37
N THR A 120 -18.02 -13.66 -9.40
CA THR A 120 -17.31 -14.59 -10.30
C THR A 120 -15.80 -14.71 -10.04
N ASN A 121 -15.11 -13.60 -9.73
CA ASN A 121 -13.68 -13.56 -9.39
C ASN A 121 -13.36 -12.32 -8.54
N LEU A 122 -12.57 -12.47 -7.46
CA LEU A 122 -12.10 -11.35 -6.64
C LEU A 122 -11.23 -10.36 -7.43
N ASN A 123 -10.43 -10.87 -8.37
CA ASN A 123 -9.57 -10.07 -9.26
C ASN A 123 -10.34 -9.41 -10.41
N ALA A 124 -11.62 -9.77 -10.65
CA ALA A 124 -12.43 -9.12 -11.68
C ALA A 124 -12.84 -7.68 -11.31
N LEU A 125 -12.74 -7.31 -10.04
CA LEU A 125 -12.94 -5.92 -9.61
C LEU A 125 -11.65 -5.13 -9.76
N PRO A 126 -11.73 -3.85 -10.16
CA PRO A 126 -10.56 -3.01 -10.24
C PRO A 126 -9.91 -2.85 -8.87
N TYR A 127 -8.58 -2.85 -8.85
CA TYR A 127 -7.81 -2.45 -7.68
C TYR A 127 -8.09 -0.96 -7.40
N ARG A 128 -8.63 -0.66 -6.22
CA ARG A 128 -9.10 0.70 -5.85
C ARG A 128 -8.07 1.52 -5.08
N GLY A 129 -6.89 0.97 -4.82
CA GLY A 129 -5.89 1.57 -3.96
C GLY A 129 -6.27 1.50 -2.49
N LEU A 130 -5.32 1.11 -1.67
CA LEU A 130 -5.48 0.92 -0.25
C LEU A 130 -5.30 2.25 0.49
N CYS A 131 -5.69 2.28 1.76
CA CYS A 131 -5.65 3.46 2.62
C CYS A 131 -4.24 4.07 2.60
N ARG A 132 -3.24 3.20 2.78
CA ARG A 132 -1.83 3.58 2.75
C ARG A 132 -1.40 4.13 1.39
N ASP A 133 -1.90 3.59 0.28
CA ASP A 133 -1.49 4.01 -1.07
C ASP A 133 -1.96 5.43 -1.31
N ARG A 134 -3.23 5.71 -1.02
CA ARG A 134 -3.86 7.03 -1.17
C ARG A 134 -3.11 8.12 -0.40
N VAL A 135 -2.67 7.81 0.83
CA VAL A 135 -1.87 8.73 1.65
C VAL A 135 -0.43 8.85 1.11
N ALA A 136 0.18 7.75 0.69
CA ALA A 136 1.56 7.74 0.21
C ALA A 136 1.73 8.44 -1.15
N ILE A 137 0.75 8.37 -2.06
CA ILE A 137 0.76 9.12 -3.33
C ILE A 137 1.06 10.60 -3.06
N ALA A 138 0.37 11.19 -2.10
CA ALA A 138 0.51 12.61 -1.79
C ALA A 138 1.89 12.96 -1.21
N PHE A 139 2.47 12.07 -0.40
CA PHE A 139 3.84 12.20 0.10
C PHE A 139 4.86 12.20 -1.05
N TYR A 140 4.82 11.19 -1.91
CA TYR A 140 5.75 11.08 -3.04
C TYR A 140 5.58 12.22 -4.03
N LYS A 141 4.34 12.58 -4.38
CA LYS A 141 4.07 13.67 -5.32
C LYS A 141 4.51 15.02 -4.78
N ALA A 142 4.39 15.27 -3.47
CA ALA A 142 4.92 16.50 -2.86
C ALA A 142 6.43 16.60 -3.05
N LEU A 143 7.17 15.56 -2.65
CA LEU A 143 8.62 15.54 -2.77
C LEU A 143 9.08 15.55 -4.24
N ALA A 144 8.33 14.90 -5.14
CA ALA A 144 8.60 14.95 -6.57
C ALA A 144 8.42 16.38 -7.12
N TYR A 145 7.38 17.13 -6.71
CA TYR A 145 7.25 18.53 -7.10
C TYR A 145 8.47 19.35 -6.67
N LEU A 146 8.98 19.11 -5.46
CA LEU A 146 10.17 19.81 -4.98
C LEU A 146 11.40 19.43 -5.80
N GLY A 147 11.60 18.14 -6.09
CA GLY A 147 12.71 17.67 -6.93
C GLY A 147 12.64 18.14 -8.39
N ASP A 148 11.45 18.42 -8.90
CA ASP A 148 11.20 19.03 -10.21
C ASP A 148 11.33 20.57 -10.17
N GLY A 149 11.81 21.15 -9.06
CA GLY A 149 12.00 22.60 -8.89
C GLY A 149 10.70 23.40 -8.71
N ARG A 150 9.56 22.74 -8.51
CA ARG A 150 8.23 23.37 -8.36
C ARG A 150 7.86 23.53 -6.89
N GLU A 151 8.56 24.41 -6.18
CA GLU A 151 8.34 24.62 -4.74
C GLU A 151 6.91 25.06 -4.40
N ASP A 152 6.28 25.94 -5.20
CA ASP A 152 4.90 26.36 -4.98
C ASP A 152 3.92 25.17 -5.06
N ALA A 153 4.17 24.23 -5.97
CA ALA A 153 3.37 23.01 -6.11
C ALA A 153 3.64 22.03 -4.95
N PHE A 154 4.89 21.91 -4.50
CA PHE A 154 5.24 21.19 -3.28
C PHE A 154 4.45 21.72 -2.08
N ARG A 155 4.50 23.03 -1.81
CA ARG A 155 3.75 23.67 -0.71
C ARG A 155 2.25 23.47 -0.82
N ALA A 156 1.70 23.59 -2.02
CA ALA A 156 0.28 23.31 -2.26
C ALA A 156 -0.07 21.83 -1.96
N GLN A 157 0.78 20.89 -2.37
CA GLN A 157 0.58 19.47 -2.11
C GLN A 157 0.69 19.14 -0.62
N LEU A 158 1.57 19.79 0.15
CA LEU A 158 1.63 19.61 1.61
C LEU A 158 0.33 20.00 2.32
N LYS A 159 -0.35 21.05 1.85
CA LYS A 159 -1.66 21.46 2.36
C LYS A 159 -2.73 20.42 2.02
N ARG A 160 -2.67 19.84 0.82
CA ARG A 160 -3.58 18.76 0.39
C ARG A 160 -3.38 17.48 1.21
N LEU A 161 -2.12 17.10 1.45
CA LEU A 161 -1.74 15.92 2.23
C LEU A 161 -2.45 15.89 3.60
N ARG A 162 -2.46 17.02 4.32
CA ARG A 162 -3.16 17.13 5.62
C ARG A 162 -4.66 16.81 5.53
N ASN A 163 -5.31 17.27 4.46
CA ASN A 163 -6.74 17.03 4.24
C ASN A 163 -6.99 15.60 3.76
N GLU A 164 -6.12 15.06 2.91
CA GLU A 164 -6.20 13.70 2.39
C GLU A 164 -6.05 12.66 3.50
N GLN A 165 -5.12 12.85 4.44
CA GLN A 165 -5.00 11.96 5.61
C GLN A 165 -6.30 11.85 6.39
N LYS A 166 -6.97 12.99 6.65
CA LYS A 166 -8.25 13.00 7.35
C LYS A 166 -9.36 12.36 6.52
N LYS A 167 -9.46 12.72 5.24
CA LYS A 167 -10.47 12.19 4.32
C LYS A 167 -10.35 10.67 4.19
N VAL A 168 -9.14 10.16 3.96
CA VAL A 168 -8.87 8.73 3.82
C VAL A 168 -9.30 7.97 5.07
N GLN A 169 -9.01 8.50 6.26
CA GLN A 169 -9.46 7.90 7.52
C GLN A 169 -11.00 7.82 7.61
N ASP A 170 -11.71 8.91 7.30
CA ASP A 170 -13.19 8.95 7.34
C ASP A 170 -13.82 8.05 6.28
N ASP A 171 -13.26 8.01 5.07
CA ASP A 171 -13.76 7.22 3.95
C ASP A 171 -13.52 5.72 4.15
N TYR A 172 -12.41 5.33 4.79
CA TYR A 172 -12.13 3.91 5.06
C TYR A 172 -13.05 3.31 6.11
N GLN A 173 -13.43 4.09 7.13
CA GLN A 173 -14.43 3.63 8.10
C GLN A 173 -15.75 3.28 7.40
N LYS A 174 -16.21 4.16 6.50
CA LYS A 174 -17.41 3.92 5.69
C LYS A 174 -17.24 2.75 4.72
N PHE A 175 -16.04 2.55 4.18
CA PHE A 175 -15.75 1.40 3.32
C PHE A 175 -16.03 0.07 4.03
N PHE A 176 -15.56 -0.10 5.27
CA PHE A 176 -15.84 -1.31 6.04
C PHE A 176 -17.32 -1.48 6.39
N GLU A 177 -18.00 -0.38 6.71
CA GLU A 177 -19.44 -0.40 6.98
C GLU A 177 -20.24 -0.85 5.76
N ASN A 178 -19.90 -0.33 4.58
CA ASN A 178 -20.53 -0.73 3.31
C ASN A 178 -20.22 -2.19 2.96
N GLU A 179 -18.95 -2.62 3.09
CA GLU A 179 -18.57 -4.01 2.81
C GLU A 179 -19.33 -5.01 3.71
N ASN A 180 -19.46 -4.69 5.00
CA ASN A 180 -20.25 -5.50 5.93
C ASN A 180 -21.74 -5.53 5.57
N ALA A 181 -22.30 -4.41 5.11
CA ALA A 181 -23.69 -4.34 4.66
C ALA A 181 -23.94 -5.19 3.40
N ASP A 182 -23.05 -5.12 2.42
CA ASP A 182 -23.12 -5.92 1.19
C ASP A 182 -23.07 -7.41 1.50
N ILE A 183 -22.14 -7.83 2.37
CA ILE A 183 -22.02 -9.21 2.84
C ILE A 183 -23.33 -9.66 3.53
N ALA A 184 -23.90 -8.83 4.40
CA ALA A 184 -25.14 -9.14 5.10
C ALA A 184 -26.34 -9.26 4.13
N GLN A 185 -26.40 -8.41 3.10
CA GLN A 185 -27.44 -8.48 2.07
C GLN A 185 -27.31 -9.75 1.21
N LEU A 186 -26.08 -10.10 0.81
CA LEU A 186 -25.82 -11.32 0.02
C LEU A 186 -26.18 -12.58 0.79
N ARG A 187 -25.87 -12.62 2.09
CA ARG A 187 -26.28 -13.67 3.01
C ARG A 187 -27.81 -13.81 3.10
N LYS A 188 -28.52 -12.69 3.29
CA LYS A 188 -30.00 -12.69 3.35
C LYS A 188 -30.67 -13.14 2.06
N SER A 189 -30.10 -12.78 0.91
CA SER A 189 -30.67 -13.11 -0.41
C SER A 189 -30.37 -14.54 -0.89
N ASN A 190 -29.47 -15.27 -0.22
CA ASN A 190 -29.04 -16.61 -0.63
C ASN A 190 -29.03 -17.60 0.56
N PRO A 191 -30.10 -18.39 0.78
CA PRO A 191 -30.17 -19.32 1.92
C PRO A 191 -29.05 -20.37 1.98
N GLN A 192 -28.60 -20.88 0.81
CA GLN A 192 -27.50 -21.86 0.73
C GLN A 192 -26.16 -21.25 1.14
N VAL A 193 -25.97 -19.96 0.85
CA VAL A 193 -24.82 -19.18 1.28
C VAL A 193 -24.85 -18.97 2.79
N GLU A 194 -25.98 -18.54 3.34
CA GLU A 194 -26.14 -18.30 4.78
C GLU A 194 -25.86 -19.57 5.59
N GLN A 195 -26.26 -20.73 5.07
CA GLN A 195 -25.96 -22.01 5.70
C GLN A 195 -24.45 -22.27 5.75
N LYS A 196 -23.74 -22.20 4.62
CA LYS A 196 -22.28 -22.40 4.58
C LYS A 196 -21.50 -21.36 5.37
N TYR A 197 -21.99 -20.12 5.39
CA TYR A 197 -21.39 -19.06 6.20
C TYR A 197 -21.52 -19.35 7.70
N LYS A 198 -22.61 -19.98 8.15
CA LYS A 198 -22.78 -20.41 9.56
C LYS A 198 -21.96 -21.64 9.91
N GLU A 199 -21.71 -22.51 8.93
CA GLU A 199 -20.79 -23.65 9.06
C GLU A 199 -19.32 -23.19 9.09
N PHE A 200 -19.04 -21.98 8.60
CA PHE A 200 -17.73 -21.36 8.71
C PHE A 200 -17.46 -20.88 10.14
N ASP A 201 -16.49 -21.52 10.79
CA ASP A 201 -15.94 -21.10 12.07
C ASP A 201 -14.52 -20.54 11.83
N SER A 202 -14.36 -19.23 12.05
CA SER A 202 -13.07 -18.54 11.90
C SER A 202 -12.02 -19.03 12.89
N ASP A 203 -12.44 -19.52 14.06
CA ASP A 203 -11.54 -20.03 15.09
C ASP A 203 -11.07 -21.45 14.74
N ASP A 204 -11.95 -22.27 14.13
CA ASP A 204 -11.57 -23.58 13.59
C ASP A 204 -10.60 -23.45 12.39
N LEU A 205 -10.81 -22.47 11.50
CA LEU A 205 -9.91 -22.22 10.36
C LEU A 205 -8.45 -22.04 10.80
N ALA A 206 -8.22 -21.29 11.87
CA ALA A 206 -6.91 -21.01 12.44
C ALA A 206 -6.39 -22.15 13.34
N ALA A 207 -7.28 -22.98 13.91
CA ALA A 207 -6.92 -24.07 14.82
C ALA A 207 -6.70 -25.43 14.12
N ASN A 208 -7.22 -25.60 12.90
CA ASN A 208 -7.16 -26.86 12.16
C ASN A 208 -5.74 -27.14 11.61
N GLY A 209 -5.21 -28.35 11.88
CA GLY A 209 -3.84 -28.74 11.53
C GLY A 209 -3.51 -28.72 10.04
N GLY A 210 -4.52 -28.81 9.16
CA GLY A 210 -4.36 -28.66 7.71
C GLY A 210 -4.04 -27.23 7.24
N ASN A 211 -4.14 -26.24 8.13
CA ASN A 211 -4.00 -24.81 7.84
C ASN A 211 -2.82 -24.18 8.59
N ALA A 212 -1.78 -24.95 8.94
CA ALA A 212 -0.65 -24.46 9.71
C ALA A 212 0.04 -23.24 9.05
N ALA A 213 0.25 -23.26 7.74
CA ALA A 213 0.85 -22.15 6.99
C ALA A 213 -0.01 -20.87 7.07
N PHE A 214 -1.33 -21.02 7.00
CA PHE A 214 -2.28 -19.93 7.21
C PHE A 214 -2.14 -19.37 8.62
N LYS A 215 -2.28 -20.22 9.64
CA LYS A 215 -2.15 -19.81 11.04
C LYS A 215 -0.86 -19.03 11.29
N THR A 216 0.28 -19.55 10.84
CA THR A 216 1.58 -18.90 11.01
C THR A 216 1.64 -17.54 10.31
N ASN A 217 1.15 -17.42 9.08
CA ASN A 217 1.14 -16.16 8.34
C ASN A 217 0.31 -15.09 9.07
N PHE A 218 -0.88 -15.46 9.54
CA PHE A 218 -1.79 -14.58 10.26
C PHE A 218 -1.27 -14.16 11.62
N GLU A 219 -0.72 -15.08 12.40
CA GLU A 219 -0.09 -14.77 13.69
C GLU A 219 1.10 -13.83 13.51
N GLN A 220 1.90 -14.01 12.45
CA GLN A 220 2.99 -13.10 12.11
C GLN A 220 2.45 -11.72 11.74
N ALA A 221 1.44 -11.63 10.87
CA ALA A 221 0.83 -10.37 10.49
C ALA A 221 0.28 -9.61 11.72
N ARG A 222 -0.44 -10.27 12.63
CA ARG A 222 -0.94 -9.64 13.87
C ARG A 222 0.17 -9.12 14.78
N LYS A 223 1.25 -9.88 14.96
CA LYS A 223 2.42 -9.42 15.74
C LYS A 223 3.02 -8.15 15.15
N VAL A 224 2.98 -8.00 13.83
CA VAL A 224 3.50 -6.82 13.14
C VAL A 224 2.51 -5.66 13.13
N ALA A 225 1.21 -5.92 12.97
CA ALA A 225 0.15 -4.93 12.93
C ALA A 225 0.18 -3.96 14.12
N HIS A 226 0.45 -4.49 15.32
CA HIS A 226 0.54 -3.69 16.54
C HIS A 226 1.75 -2.75 16.62
N ARG A 227 2.66 -2.80 15.62
CA ARG A 227 3.73 -1.81 15.44
C ARG A 227 3.28 -0.58 14.66
N GLY A 228 2.10 -0.63 14.05
CA GLY A 228 1.46 0.53 13.42
C GLY A 228 1.01 1.57 14.44
N TYR A 229 0.53 2.71 13.95
CA TYR A 229 0.24 3.89 14.76
C TYR A 229 -1.26 4.09 15.05
N GLY A 230 -2.09 3.11 14.66
CA GLY A 230 -3.55 3.17 14.70
C GLY A 230 -4.17 4.04 13.60
N ASN A 231 -5.45 3.81 13.30
CA ASN A 231 -6.30 4.65 12.43
C ASN A 231 -5.68 5.06 11.07
N PHE A 232 -4.95 4.15 10.41
CA PHE A 232 -4.29 4.40 9.11
C PHE A 232 -3.31 5.58 9.11
N LEU A 233 -2.81 5.98 10.28
CA LEU A 233 -1.84 7.06 10.40
C LEU A 233 -0.50 6.62 9.79
N ASN A 234 -0.02 7.40 8.82
CA ASN A 234 1.36 7.32 8.36
C ASN A 234 2.16 8.52 8.91
N PRO A 235 3.07 8.33 9.88
CA PRO A 235 3.75 9.44 10.52
C PRO A 235 4.70 10.21 9.60
N VAL A 236 5.29 9.61 8.56
CA VAL A 236 6.13 10.39 7.63
C VAL A 236 5.31 11.45 6.90
N CYS A 237 4.05 11.14 6.59
CA CYS A 237 3.11 12.07 5.99
C CYS A 237 2.70 13.17 6.99
N THR A 238 2.46 12.81 8.25
CA THR A 238 2.16 13.78 9.32
C THR A 238 3.33 14.72 9.59
N TYR A 239 4.56 14.21 9.55
CA TYR A 239 5.77 15.02 9.61
C TYR A 239 5.88 15.99 8.45
N LEU A 240 5.63 15.51 7.22
CA LEU A 240 5.71 16.36 6.05
C LEU A 240 4.61 17.45 6.04
N SER A 241 3.41 17.14 6.54
CA SER A 241 2.35 18.13 6.81
C SER A 241 2.77 19.18 7.86
N ALA A 242 3.41 18.74 8.95
CA ALA A 242 3.94 19.64 9.97
C ALA A 242 5.02 20.55 9.39
N LEU A 243 5.93 20.00 8.58
CA LEU A 243 6.97 20.76 7.88
C LEU A 243 6.35 21.84 6.99
N GLY A 244 5.32 21.50 6.20
CA GLY A 244 4.61 22.50 5.39
C GLY A 244 4.03 23.64 6.22
N SER A 245 3.47 23.34 7.39
CA SER A 245 2.96 24.36 8.31
C SER A 245 4.08 25.22 8.91
N LEU A 246 5.24 24.63 9.24
CA LEU A 246 6.43 25.34 9.72
C LEU A 246 6.98 26.29 8.65
N LEU A 247 7.11 25.81 7.42
CA LEU A 247 7.61 26.58 6.28
C LEU A 247 6.69 27.75 5.90
N ASP A 248 5.42 27.71 6.30
CA ASP A 248 4.43 28.77 6.11
C ASP A 248 4.29 29.67 7.37
N GLY A 249 5.10 29.44 8.41
CA GLY A 249 5.05 30.20 9.67
C GLY A 249 3.81 29.91 10.53
N ASN A 250 3.03 28.87 10.19
CA ASN A 250 1.82 28.49 10.93
C ASN A 250 2.14 27.52 12.07
N TYR A 251 2.74 28.06 13.13
CA TYR A 251 3.24 27.28 14.26
C TYR A 251 2.14 26.56 15.05
N ASP A 252 0.92 27.09 15.12
CA ASP A 252 -0.21 26.40 15.76
C ASP A 252 -0.61 25.14 14.98
N ASN A 253 -0.71 25.22 13.65
CA ASN A 253 -1.00 24.05 12.82
C ASN A 253 0.14 23.03 12.85
N ALA A 254 1.39 23.48 12.82
CA ALA A 254 2.56 22.63 12.96
C ALA A 254 2.56 21.90 14.32
N ARG A 255 2.28 22.62 15.41
CA ARG A 255 2.21 22.03 16.77
C ARG A 255 1.17 20.91 16.83
N ILE A 256 0.01 21.06 16.19
CA ILE A 256 -1.03 20.01 16.18
C ILE A 256 -0.51 18.72 15.53
N ASP A 257 0.16 18.83 14.38
CA ASP A 257 0.70 17.65 13.68
C ASP A 257 1.89 17.05 14.43
N LEU A 258 2.76 17.88 15.01
CA LEU A 258 3.88 17.43 15.85
C LEU A 258 3.41 16.80 17.18
N GLN A 259 2.30 17.27 17.74
CA GLN A 259 1.65 16.61 18.87
C GLN A 259 1.17 15.22 18.48
N ARG A 260 0.51 15.08 17.33
CA ARG A 260 0.07 13.77 16.80
C ARG A 260 1.24 12.82 16.60
N LEU A 261 2.37 13.31 16.08
CA LEU A 261 3.60 12.52 15.97
C LEU A 261 4.14 12.08 17.34
N TYR A 262 4.19 12.99 18.30
CA TYR A 262 4.60 12.65 19.67
C TYR A 262 3.65 11.61 20.29
N THR A 263 2.34 11.74 20.11
CA THR A 263 1.37 10.75 20.61
C THR A 263 1.55 9.39 19.94
N ALA A 264 1.84 9.36 18.64
CA ALA A 264 2.09 8.12 17.90
C ALA A 264 3.43 7.45 18.27
N MET A 265 4.44 8.24 18.65
CA MET A 265 5.79 7.76 18.95
C MET A 265 6.36 8.50 20.19
N PRO A 266 5.80 8.25 21.39
CA PRO A 266 6.15 9.02 22.59
C PRO A 266 7.58 8.80 23.06
N GLU A 267 8.15 7.63 22.75
CA GLU A 267 9.53 7.26 23.12
C GLU A 267 10.58 7.76 22.11
N ASN A 268 10.16 8.26 20.94
CA ASN A 268 11.11 8.77 19.94
C ASN A 268 11.68 10.12 20.40
N PRO A 269 13.02 10.27 20.59
CA PRO A 269 13.61 11.50 21.08
C PRO A 269 13.37 12.70 20.16
N LEU A 270 13.33 12.50 18.84
CA LEU A 270 13.08 13.57 17.89
C LEU A 270 11.63 14.07 17.98
N THR A 271 10.64 13.18 18.03
CA THR A 271 9.22 13.62 18.09
C THR A 271 8.95 14.45 19.34
N ARG A 272 9.52 14.05 20.49
CA ARG A 272 9.49 14.82 21.74
C ARG A 272 10.12 16.20 21.55
N ARG A 273 11.31 16.25 20.94
CA ARG A 273 12.06 17.50 20.71
C ARG A 273 11.35 18.44 19.75
N TYR A 274 10.77 17.92 18.67
CA TYR A 274 9.92 18.69 17.75
C TYR A 274 8.71 19.26 18.46
N TYR A 275 7.98 18.44 19.23
CA TYR A 275 6.78 18.90 19.92
C TYR A 275 7.10 19.99 20.95
N VAL A 276 8.16 19.83 21.75
CA VAL A 276 8.61 20.88 22.70
C VAL A 276 9.02 22.16 21.98
N THR A 277 9.71 22.06 20.85
CA THR A 277 10.10 23.23 20.05
C THR A 277 8.86 23.95 19.50
N ALA A 278 7.88 23.20 19.00
CA ALA A 278 6.62 23.75 18.51
C ALA A 278 5.76 24.40 19.60
N LEU A 279 5.74 23.84 20.82
CA LEU A 279 5.10 24.46 21.98
C LEU A 279 5.71 25.83 22.27
N LYS A 280 7.05 25.94 22.25
CA LYS A 280 7.73 27.23 22.41
C LYS A 280 7.40 28.22 21.29
N LEU A 281 7.47 27.78 20.02
CA LEU A 281 7.18 28.63 18.86
C LEU A 281 5.73 29.15 18.84
N SER A 282 4.79 28.42 19.45
CA SER A 282 3.38 28.79 19.56
C SER A 282 2.98 29.37 20.93
N ASN A 283 3.96 29.74 21.77
CA ASN A 283 3.74 30.30 23.11
C ASN A 283 2.81 29.44 24.00
N ARG A 284 3.04 28.13 24.01
CA ARG A 284 2.31 27.16 24.85
C ARG A 284 3.20 26.61 25.95
N GLU A 285 2.57 26.24 27.06
CA GLU A 285 3.27 25.59 28.18
C GLU A 285 3.76 24.20 27.81
N ILE A 286 4.92 23.83 28.33
CA ILE A 286 5.51 22.51 28.17
C ILE A 286 4.95 21.59 29.26
N PRO A 287 4.29 20.46 28.90
CA PRO A 287 3.81 19.50 29.88
C PRO A 287 4.93 18.97 30.78
N GLU A 288 4.60 18.63 32.02
CA GLU A 288 5.56 18.14 33.03
C GLU A 288 6.43 16.99 32.50
N ALA A 289 5.82 16.02 31.81
CA ALA A 289 6.49 14.87 31.20
C ALA A 289 7.54 15.22 30.13
N LEU A 290 7.57 16.46 29.66
CA LEU A 290 8.47 16.96 28.61
C LEU A 290 9.39 18.09 29.11
N GLN A 291 9.34 18.50 30.37
CA GLN A 291 10.16 19.61 30.88
C GLN A 291 11.67 19.37 30.73
N GLN A 292 12.11 18.11 30.80
CA GLN A 292 13.52 17.74 30.64
C GLN A 292 13.98 17.67 29.18
N VAL A 293 13.04 17.71 28.22
CA VAL A 293 13.35 17.63 26.79
C VAL A 293 13.82 19.00 26.31
N LYS A 294 15.08 19.07 25.85
CA LYS A 294 15.64 20.31 25.30
C LYS A 294 15.08 20.56 23.90
N PRO A 295 14.55 21.76 23.57
CA PRO A 295 14.12 22.10 22.21
C PRO A 295 15.30 22.08 21.22
N PHE A 296 14.98 22.21 19.94
CA PHE A 296 15.99 22.56 18.95
C PHE A 296 16.57 23.95 19.23
N ASP A 297 17.88 24.05 19.06
CA ASP A 297 18.71 25.24 19.23
C ASP A 297 18.94 25.98 17.90
N PHE A 298 18.25 25.55 16.84
CA PHE A 298 18.26 26.13 15.50
C PHE A 298 16.83 26.19 14.95
N PRO A 299 16.56 27.03 13.92
CA PRO A 299 15.22 27.18 13.35
C PRO A 299 14.70 25.88 12.71
N LEU A 300 13.40 25.62 12.80
CA LEU A 300 12.81 24.42 12.20
C LEU A 300 12.42 24.59 10.72
N ASP A 301 12.39 25.82 10.25
CA ASP A 301 11.75 26.29 9.01
C ASP A 301 12.75 26.87 7.98
N LYS A 302 14.00 27.14 8.39
CA LYS A 302 15.03 27.73 7.55
C LYS A 302 16.43 27.33 7.99
N ASN A 303 17.42 27.53 7.11
CA ASN A 303 18.83 27.21 7.35
C ASN A 303 19.02 25.76 7.84
N SER A 304 18.20 24.85 7.33
CA SER A 304 18.04 23.49 7.85
C SER A 304 18.12 22.45 6.75
N LEU A 305 18.74 21.32 7.10
CA LEU A 305 18.74 20.11 6.31
C LEU A 305 17.75 19.12 6.93
N TYR A 306 16.77 18.68 6.15
CA TYR A 306 15.83 17.63 6.55
C TYR A 306 16.24 16.34 5.86
N VAL A 307 16.72 15.36 6.62
CA VAL A 307 17.17 14.09 6.04
C VAL A 307 16.10 13.04 6.27
N ILE A 308 15.56 12.48 5.19
CA ILE A 308 14.58 11.40 5.23
C ILE A 308 15.20 10.19 4.54
N GLY A 309 15.37 9.11 5.29
CA GLY A 309 15.80 7.82 4.77
C GLY A 309 14.61 6.90 4.55
N SER A 310 14.69 6.08 3.51
CA SER A 310 13.76 5.03 3.14
C SER A 310 14.56 3.74 2.99
N LEU A 311 14.39 2.81 3.94
CA LEU A 311 15.22 1.61 4.07
C LEU A 311 14.42 0.35 3.76
N GLY A 312 15.06 -0.58 3.04
CA GLY A 312 14.47 -1.89 2.71
C GLY A 312 13.28 -1.80 1.76
N ARG A 313 12.67 -2.95 1.47
CA ARG A 313 11.37 -3.05 0.79
C ARG A 313 10.29 -3.43 1.80
N SER A 314 9.10 -2.86 1.66
CA SER A 314 7.98 -3.16 2.55
C SER A 314 7.47 -4.58 2.38
N ALA A 315 6.67 -5.02 3.34
CA ALA A 315 5.82 -6.18 3.20
C ALA A 315 4.90 -6.06 1.97
N THR A 316 4.48 -7.19 1.44
CA THR A 316 3.47 -7.30 0.36
C THR A 316 2.45 -8.39 0.70
N PHE A 317 1.49 -8.61 -0.18
CA PHE A 317 0.56 -9.71 -0.08
C PHE A 317 0.97 -10.82 -1.04
N LYS A 318 0.95 -12.06 -0.57
CA LYS A 318 1.14 -13.26 -1.39
C LYS A 318 -0.04 -14.19 -1.24
N GLU A 319 -0.18 -15.08 -2.19
CA GLU A 319 -1.15 -16.15 -2.09
C GLU A 319 -0.69 -17.21 -1.07
N ILE A 320 -1.60 -17.60 -0.18
CA ILE A 320 -1.47 -18.77 0.69
C ILE A 320 -2.67 -19.69 0.45
N SER A 321 -2.39 -20.98 0.28
CA SER A 321 -3.45 -21.98 0.09
C SER A 321 -3.98 -22.41 1.46
N VAL A 322 -5.31 -22.37 1.59
CA VAL A 322 -6.01 -22.74 2.84
C VAL A 322 -7.06 -23.78 2.51
N SER A 323 -7.15 -24.80 3.34
CA SER A 323 -8.14 -25.87 3.21
C SER A 323 -9.28 -25.63 4.19
N PHE A 324 -10.47 -25.27 3.68
CA PHE A 324 -11.68 -25.14 4.49
C PHE A 324 -12.95 -25.38 3.67
N PRO A 325 -13.78 -26.38 4.02
CA PRO A 325 -14.30 -27.50 3.19
C PRO A 325 -13.93 -27.62 1.68
N VAL A 326 -13.30 -26.60 1.10
CA VAL A 326 -12.87 -26.39 -0.28
C VAL A 326 -11.49 -25.73 -0.20
N MET A 327 -10.59 -26.05 -1.12
CA MET A 327 -9.35 -25.28 -1.24
C MET A 327 -9.64 -23.91 -1.85
N ALA A 328 -9.19 -22.87 -1.18
CA ALA A 328 -9.23 -21.50 -1.69
C ALA A 328 -7.86 -20.83 -1.50
N ALA A 329 -7.54 -19.91 -2.40
CA ALA A 329 -6.42 -19.00 -2.25
C ALA A 329 -6.81 -17.84 -1.34
N TRP A 330 -5.85 -17.43 -0.51
CA TRP A 330 -6.03 -16.32 0.43
C TRP A 330 -4.86 -15.35 0.34
N PRO A 331 -5.07 -14.05 0.52
CA PRO A 331 -3.96 -13.13 0.69
C PRO A 331 -3.35 -13.35 2.07
N GLY A 332 -2.02 -13.36 2.14
CA GLY A 332 -1.24 -13.36 3.36
C GLY A 332 -0.11 -12.35 3.29
N CYS A 333 0.36 -11.83 4.42
CA CYS A 333 1.47 -10.89 4.44
C CYS A 333 2.81 -11.62 4.21
N GLU A 334 3.63 -11.13 3.30
CA GLU A 334 5.02 -11.52 3.16
C GLU A 334 5.93 -10.38 3.60
N PHE A 335 6.87 -10.67 4.50
CA PHE A 335 7.81 -9.70 5.07
C PHE A 335 9.23 -9.98 4.57
N TYR A 336 10.04 -8.93 4.46
CA TYR A 336 11.40 -9.02 3.95
C TYR A 336 12.40 -8.45 4.95
N GLU A 337 13.60 -9.03 4.98
CA GLU A 337 14.70 -8.48 5.75
C GLU A 337 15.29 -7.24 5.06
N ALA A 338 15.60 -6.21 5.84
CA ALA A 338 16.33 -5.06 5.33
C ALA A 338 17.85 -5.29 5.41
N ASP A 339 18.57 -4.84 4.38
CA ASP A 339 20.04 -4.82 4.41
C ASP A 339 20.57 -3.75 5.38
N PHE A 340 19.83 -2.65 5.49
CA PHE A 340 20.15 -1.51 6.36
C PHE A 340 19.09 -1.37 7.46
N THR A 341 19.56 -1.12 8.67
CA THR A 341 18.72 -0.94 9.87
C THR A 341 18.90 0.42 10.53
N GLY A 342 19.79 1.25 10.01
CA GLY A 342 20.01 2.59 10.51
C GLY A 342 20.85 3.45 9.57
N CYS A 343 20.87 4.74 9.85
CA CYS A 343 21.66 5.71 9.11
C CYS A 343 22.21 6.76 10.06
N THR A 344 23.48 7.11 9.88
CA THR A 344 24.11 8.26 10.53
C THR A 344 24.51 9.25 9.46
N VAL A 345 24.29 10.52 9.73
CA VAL A 345 24.75 11.62 8.90
C VAL A 345 25.86 12.34 9.65
N LYS A 346 27.05 12.44 9.04
CA LYS A 346 28.20 13.14 9.62
C LYS A 346 28.43 14.46 8.92
N THR A 347 28.74 15.48 9.70
CA THR A 347 29.24 16.77 9.23
C THR A 347 30.60 17.04 9.87
N ALA A 348 31.29 18.11 9.47
CA ALA A 348 32.54 18.51 10.12
C ALA A 348 32.39 18.80 11.63
N GLN A 349 31.18 19.10 12.10
CA GLN A 349 30.92 19.51 13.49
C GLN A 349 30.45 18.35 14.38
N LYS A 350 29.53 17.51 13.89
CA LYS A 350 28.96 16.40 14.68
C LYS A 350 28.25 15.36 13.82
N ASP A 351 27.99 14.22 14.44
CA ASP A 351 27.22 13.12 13.88
C ASP A 351 25.75 13.21 14.32
N TYR A 352 24.85 12.87 13.41
CA TYR A 352 23.40 12.88 13.59
C TYR A 352 22.84 11.51 13.26
N LEU A 353 22.30 10.83 14.28
CA LEU A 353 21.55 9.60 14.07
C LEU A 353 20.18 9.90 13.46
N LEU A 354 19.78 9.10 12.48
CA LEU A 354 18.41 9.08 11.97
C LEU A 354 17.57 8.13 12.82
N TRP A 355 16.39 8.59 13.23
CA TRP A 355 15.46 7.84 14.08
C TRP A 355 14.29 7.28 13.26
N PRO A 356 13.67 6.16 13.65
CA PRO A 356 12.45 5.66 13.03
C PRO A 356 11.37 6.74 12.94
N LEU A 357 10.80 6.93 11.76
CA LEU A 357 9.70 7.86 11.49
C LEU A 357 8.42 7.09 11.15
N ALA A 358 8.48 6.06 10.31
CA ALA A 358 7.31 5.25 9.97
C ALA A 358 7.70 3.80 9.69
N ASP A 359 7.05 2.84 10.37
CA ASP A 359 7.12 1.39 10.10
C ASP A 359 6.04 1.01 9.07
N MET A 360 6.44 0.84 7.80
CA MET A 360 5.51 0.52 6.72
C MET A 360 5.05 -0.95 6.78
N ASP A 361 5.88 -1.87 7.28
CA ASP A 361 5.45 -3.25 7.53
C ASP A 361 4.32 -3.26 8.56
N GLY A 362 4.46 -2.48 9.64
CA GLY A 362 3.43 -2.28 10.65
C GLY A 362 2.14 -1.72 10.07
N ILE A 363 2.24 -0.68 9.22
CA ILE A 363 1.07 -0.07 8.54
C ILE A 363 0.36 -1.08 7.63
N ILE A 364 1.11 -1.82 6.80
CA ILE A 364 0.56 -2.81 5.86
C ILE A 364 -0.12 -3.95 6.62
N ALA A 365 0.54 -4.49 7.65
CA ALA A 365 0.00 -5.57 8.45
C ALA A 365 -1.24 -5.12 9.25
N GLN A 366 -1.26 -3.88 9.76
CA GLN A 366 -2.41 -3.33 10.47
C GLN A 366 -3.62 -3.17 9.54
N GLU A 367 -3.40 -2.68 8.33
CA GLU A 367 -4.45 -2.55 7.33
C GLU A 367 -4.96 -3.93 6.88
N PHE A 368 -4.06 -4.90 6.69
CA PHE A 368 -4.45 -6.28 6.40
C PHE A 368 -5.29 -6.90 7.51
N GLU A 369 -4.88 -6.75 8.77
CA GLU A 369 -5.61 -7.25 9.94
C GLU A 369 -7.03 -6.66 10.01
N GLN A 370 -7.18 -5.35 9.77
CA GLN A 370 -8.49 -4.68 9.81
C GLN A 370 -9.40 -5.11 8.66
N ARG A 371 -8.84 -5.43 7.49
CA ARG A 371 -9.58 -5.93 6.31
C ARG A 371 -9.91 -7.41 6.39
N LEU A 372 -9.23 -8.16 7.24
CA LEU A 372 -9.33 -9.60 7.28
C LEU A 372 -10.76 -10.14 7.46
N PRO A 373 -11.60 -9.60 8.36
CA PRO A 373 -12.97 -10.11 8.51
C PRO A 373 -13.79 -10.00 7.21
N GLY A 374 -13.63 -8.90 6.47
CA GLY A 374 -14.28 -8.69 5.18
C GLY A 374 -13.76 -9.64 4.10
N ILE A 375 -12.43 -9.82 4.03
CA ILE A 375 -11.78 -10.79 3.13
C ILE A 375 -12.30 -12.21 3.40
N ILE A 376 -12.33 -12.64 4.66
CA ILE A 376 -12.86 -13.95 5.08
C ILE A 376 -14.30 -14.13 4.64
N ALA A 377 -15.16 -13.19 5.04
CA ALA A 377 -16.57 -13.31 4.76
C ALA A 377 -16.87 -13.35 3.27
N ARG A 378 -16.17 -12.53 2.47
CA ARG A 378 -16.31 -12.50 1.01
C ARG A 378 -15.78 -13.78 0.36
N THR A 379 -14.64 -14.31 0.79
CA THR A 379 -14.07 -15.55 0.24
C THR A 379 -14.98 -16.75 0.52
N VAL A 380 -15.52 -16.87 1.74
CA VAL A 380 -16.49 -17.91 2.10
C VAL A 380 -17.75 -17.81 1.25
N LEU A 381 -18.28 -16.60 1.09
CA LEU A 381 -19.45 -16.30 0.28
C LEU A 381 -19.28 -16.71 -1.19
N ILE A 382 -18.20 -16.25 -1.83
CA ILE A 382 -17.90 -16.57 -3.24
C ILE A 382 -17.71 -18.06 -3.42
N THR A 383 -16.99 -18.71 -2.51
CA THR A 383 -16.77 -20.16 -2.55
C THR A 383 -18.09 -20.91 -2.45
N ALA A 384 -18.95 -20.56 -1.50
CA ALA A 384 -20.27 -21.17 -1.33
C ALA A 384 -21.14 -21.04 -2.60
N ILE A 385 -21.14 -19.87 -3.24
CA ILE A 385 -21.88 -19.61 -4.49
C ILE A 385 -21.34 -20.48 -5.64
N LYS A 386 -20.01 -20.49 -5.84
CA LYS A 386 -19.37 -21.29 -6.90
C LYS A 386 -19.66 -22.78 -6.72
N GLU A 387 -19.69 -23.27 -5.49
CA GLU A 387 -20.07 -24.65 -5.21
C GLU A 387 -21.55 -24.92 -5.45
N ALA A 388 -22.45 -24.04 -5.04
CA ALA A 388 -23.88 -24.18 -5.30
C ALA A 388 -24.19 -24.28 -6.80
N ILE A 389 -23.54 -23.43 -7.61
CA ILE A 389 -23.63 -23.48 -9.07
C ILE A 389 -23.11 -24.82 -9.60
N ARG A 390 -21.94 -25.25 -9.14
CA ARG A 390 -21.34 -26.54 -9.54
C ARG A 390 -22.27 -27.71 -9.23
N TYR A 391 -22.75 -27.83 -7.99
CA TYR A 391 -23.65 -28.91 -7.58
C TYR A 391 -25.01 -28.86 -8.29
N GLY A 392 -25.60 -27.67 -8.44
CA GLY A 392 -26.86 -27.50 -9.15
C GLY A 392 -26.76 -27.92 -10.62
N ALA A 393 -25.71 -27.49 -11.31
CA ALA A 393 -25.46 -27.85 -12.70
C ALA A 393 -25.21 -29.35 -12.87
N THR A 394 -24.39 -29.96 -12.01
CA THR A 394 -24.03 -31.37 -12.13
C THR A 394 -25.19 -32.29 -11.71
N ALA A 395 -25.95 -31.94 -10.68
CA ALA A 395 -27.12 -32.72 -10.25
C ALA A 395 -28.23 -32.72 -11.33
N ALA A 396 -28.49 -31.58 -11.97
CA ALA A 396 -29.46 -31.50 -13.06
C ALA A 396 -29.03 -32.36 -14.26
N LEU A 397 -27.75 -32.35 -14.62
CA LEU A 397 -27.22 -33.12 -15.73
C LEU A 397 -27.10 -34.62 -15.41
N ALA A 398 -26.80 -34.99 -14.17
CA ALA A 398 -26.64 -36.39 -13.75
C ALA A 398 -27.94 -37.19 -13.86
N GLN A 399 -29.10 -36.52 -13.78
CA GLN A 399 -30.40 -37.14 -14.04
C GLN A 399 -30.63 -37.46 -15.53
N GLN A 400 -29.91 -36.80 -16.43
CA GLN A 400 -30.07 -36.94 -17.88
C GLN A 400 -28.95 -37.76 -18.53
N ASP A 401 -27.70 -37.49 -18.18
CA ASP A 401 -26.50 -38.13 -18.71
C ASP A 401 -25.33 -38.02 -17.71
N GLN A 402 -24.92 -39.17 -17.16
CA GLN A 402 -23.84 -39.23 -16.16
C GLN A 402 -22.47 -38.85 -16.74
N ALA A 403 -22.18 -39.17 -18.01
CA ALA A 403 -20.91 -38.85 -18.64
C ALA A 403 -20.82 -37.33 -18.90
N LEU A 404 -21.92 -36.72 -19.32
CA LEU A 404 -22.01 -35.26 -19.47
C LEU A 404 -21.88 -34.56 -18.11
N ALA A 405 -22.52 -35.07 -17.06
CA ALA A 405 -22.40 -34.53 -15.71
C ALA A 405 -20.96 -34.59 -15.17
N ALA A 406 -20.26 -35.71 -15.40
CA ALA A 406 -18.86 -35.86 -15.02
C ALA A 406 -17.95 -34.89 -15.80
N GLY A 407 -18.19 -34.72 -17.10
CA GLY A 407 -17.46 -33.75 -17.93
C GLY A 407 -17.65 -32.31 -17.46
N VAL A 408 -18.88 -31.90 -17.11
CA VAL A 408 -19.17 -30.57 -16.57
C VAL A 408 -18.59 -30.39 -15.17
N PHE A 409 -18.62 -31.42 -14.33
CA PHE A 409 -17.97 -31.38 -13.01
C PHE A 409 -16.46 -31.13 -13.14
N LEU A 410 -15.77 -31.83 -14.06
CA LEU A 410 -14.35 -31.63 -14.29
C LEU A 410 -14.06 -30.24 -14.86
N ALA A 411 -14.81 -29.80 -15.87
CA ALA A 411 -14.63 -28.48 -16.48
C ALA A 411 -14.85 -27.33 -15.48
N THR A 412 -15.89 -27.41 -14.66
CA THR A 412 -16.16 -26.41 -13.60
C THR A 412 -15.13 -26.45 -12.47
N SER A 413 -14.54 -27.62 -12.19
CA SER A 413 -13.46 -27.74 -11.20
C SER A 413 -12.17 -27.08 -11.70
N ILE A 414 -11.81 -27.27 -12.97
CA ILE A 414 -10.67 -26.58 -13.61
C ILE A 414 -10.91 -25.07 -13.65
N TYR A 415 -12.11 -24.65 -14.06
CA TYR A 415 -12.49 -23.23 -14.06
C TYR A 415 -12.37 -22.63 -12.66
N ASN A 416 -12.94 -23.28 -11.63
CA ASN A 416 -12.87 -22.78 -10.26
C ASN A 416 -11.43 -22.71 -9.72
N ALA A 417 -10.58 -23.68 -10.04
CA ALA A 417 -9.16 -23.64 -9.67
C ALA A 417 -8.45 -22.43 -10.31
N ALA A 418 -8.79 -22.08 -11.55
CA ALA A 418 -8.24 -20.91 -12.23
C ALA A 418 -8.77 -19.58 -11.66
N VAL A 419 -10.06 -19.50 -11.31
CA VAL A 419 -10.69 -18.24 -10.87
C VAL A 419 -10.73 -18.03 -9.35
N ASN A 420 -10.11 -18.93 -8.57
CA ASN A 420 -9.98 -18.84 -7.12
C ASN A 420 -8.57 -18.39 -6.73
N THR A 421 -8.03 -17.37 -7.40
CA THR A 421 -6.81 -16.68 -6.99
C THR A 421 -7.11 -15.65 -5.92
N ALA A 422 -6.18 -15.44 -4.99
CA ALA A 422 -6.30 -14.37 -4.01
C ALA A 422 -6.10 -13.01 -4.65
N ASP A 423 -6.76 -11.98 -4.12
CA ASP A 423 -6.40 -10.59 -4.45
C ASP A 423 -5.14 -10.21 -3.67
N THR A 424 -3.98 -10.40 -4.31
CA THR A 424 -2.66 -10.05 -3.79
C THR A 424 -2.19 -8.69 -4.28
N ARG A 425 -3.07 -7.89 -4.93
CA ARG A 425 -2.69 -6.60 -5.47
C ARG A 425 -2.30 -5.64 -4.34
N SER A 426 -1.10 -5.11 -4.45
CA SER A 426 -0.44 -4.25 -3.47
C SER A 426 0.52 -3.32 -4.20
N TRP A 427 0.93 -2.23 -3.58
CA TRP A 427 2.08 -1.44 -4.00
C TRP A 427 3.36 -1.99 -3.33
N GLU A 428 4.36 -2.42 -4.10
CA GLU A 428 5.56 -3.11 -3.61
C GLU A 428 6.85 -2.28 -3.63
N ILE A 429 6.99 -1.30 -4.54
CA ILE A 429 8.08 -0.31 -4.51
C ILE A 429 7.74 0.73 -3.44
N LEU A 430 7.77 0.28 -2.19
CA LEU A 430 7.63 1.05 -0.96
C LEU A 430 8.73 0.62 0.01
N PRO A 431 9.24 1.52 0.86
CA PRO A 431 10.25 1.16 1.83
C PRO A 431 9.65 0.40 3.00
N ARG A 432 10.45 -0.45 3.65
CA ARG A 432 10.09 -1.09 4.91
C ARG A 432 9.90 -0.08 6.03
N GLU A 433 10.77 0.92 6.05
CA GLU A 433 10.85 1.89 7.12
C GLU A 433 11.29 3.26 6.57
N PHE A 434 10.65 4.31 7.07
CA PHE A 434 11.17 5.66 6.97
C PHE A 434 11.92 6.01 8.24
N ILE A 435 13.09 6.61 8.11
CA ILE A 435 13.89 7.16 9.20
C ILE A 435 14.15 8.64 8.93
N PHE A 436 14.40 9.44 9.96
CA PHE A 436 14.59 10.87 9.77
C PHE A 436 15.51 11.52 10.80
N THR A 437 16.08 12.65 10.39
CA THR A 437 16.71 13.62 11.28
C THR A 437 16.64 15.03 10.69
N GLN A 438 16.88 16.03 11.52
CA GLN A 438 17.07 17.41 11.08
C GLN A 438 18.30 17.99 11.74
N LEU A 439 19.05 18.75 10.96
CA LEU A 439 20.27 19.42 11.37
C LEU A 439 20.35 20.83 10.76
N PRO A 440 21.12 21.74 11.36
CA PRO A 440 21.48 22.99 10.69
C PRO A 440 22.20 22.69 9.38
N MET A 441 22.01 23.56 8.37
CA MET A 441 22.77 23.49 7.12
C MET A 441 24.29 23.54 7.43
N PRO A 442 25.08 22.52 7.02
CA PRO A 442 26.53 22.51 7.24
C PRO A 442 27.22 23.71 6.57
N GLN A 443 28.14 24.37 7.28
CA GLN A 443 28.85 25.55 6.76
C GLN A 443 29.73 25.24 5.54
N ASP A 444 30.34 24.06 5.52
CA ASP A 444 31.18 23.56 4.42
C ASP A 444 30.36 22.94 3.28
N ARG A 445 29.02 22.90 3.42
CA ARG A 445 28.08 22.30 2.47
C ARG A 445 28.43 20.84 2.14
N LYS A 446 29.00 20.09 3.08
CA LYS A 446 29.33 18.68 2.92
C LYS A 446 28.57 17.80 3.90
N LEU A 447 28.23 16.61 3.42
CA LEU A 447 27.51 15.60 4.19
C LEU A 447 28.11 14.22 3.91
N GLU A 448 28.37 13.44 4.94
CA GLU A 448 28.67 12.02 4.81
C GLU A 448 27.49 11.21 5.35
N ILE A 449 26.91 10.37 4.51
CA ILE A 449 25.85 9.44 4.86
C ILE A 449 26.50 8.08 5.12
N VAL A 450 26.22 7.50 6.28
CA VAL A 450 26.66 6.16 6.67
C VAL A 450 25.42 5.29 6.91
N LEU A 451 25.14 4.40 5.97
CA LEU A 451 24.10 3.38 6.10
C LEU A 451 24.67 2.17 6.83
N ASN A 452 24.02 1.76 7.91
CA ASN A 452 24.43 0.67 8.78
C ASN A 452 23.47 -0.51 8.68
N GLY A 453 23.96 -1.72 8.90
CA GLY A 453 23.15 -2.93 8.92
C GLY A 453 23.98 -4.17 8.68
N LYS A 454 23.55 -5.04 7.77
CA LYS A 454 24.30 -6.23 7.38
C LYS A 454 25.63 -5.89 6.68
N SER A 455 25.77 -4.67 6.15
CA SER A 455 27.04 -4.06 5.73
C SER A 455 26.97 -2.56 5.92
N GLU A 456 28.14 -1.92 6.06
CA GLU A 456 28.25 -0.47 6.02
C GLU A 456 28.35 0.02 4.57
N GLN A 457 27.68 1.12 4.25
CA GLN A 457 27.86 1.88 3.00
C GLN A 457 28.02 3.35 3.34
N GLN A 458 29.00 3.99 2.71
CA GLN A 458 29.32 5.40 2.93
C GLN A 458 29.17 6.18 1.63
N ILE A 459 28.44 7.29 1.69
CA ILE A 459 28.17 8.17 0.55
C ILE A 459 28.48 9.60 0.95
N THR A 460 29.30 10.30 0.18
CA THR A 460 29.57 11.73 0.37
C THR A 460 28.70 12.54 -0.57
N LEU A 461 28.01 13.55 -0.03
CA LEU A 461 27.21 14.50 -0.80
C LEU A 461 27.77 15.91 -0.63
N GLU A 462 27.77 16.66 -1.72
CA GLU A 462 27.97 18.10 -1.73
C GLU A 462 26.62 18.78 -1.87
N LEU A 463 26.30 19.66 -0.92
CA LEU A 463 25.05 20.42 -0.87
C LEU A 463 25.19 21.68 -1.74
N PRO A 464 24.09 22.16 -2.35
CA PRO A 464 24.12 23.40 -3.11
C PRO A 464 24.64 24.58 -2.29
N PRO A 465 25.34 25.53 -2.94
CA PRO A 465 25.87 26.71 -2.26
C PRO A 465 24.75 27.57 -1.68
N GLU A 466 25.10 28.44 -0.72
CA GLU A 466 24.14 29.31 -0.03
C GLU A 466 23.35 30.24 -0.98
N ALA A 467 23.96 30.66 -2.09
CA ALA A 467 23.32 31.47 -3.10
C ALA A 467 22.18 30.74 -3.83
N GLU A 468 22.17 29.41 -3.81
CA GLU A 468 21.15 28.57 -4.46
C GLU A 468 20.07 28.14 -3.49
N CYS A 469 20.41 27.68 -2.29
CA CYS A 469 19.42 27.37 -1.26
C CYS A 469 19.97 27.47 0.17
N ASN A 470 19.06 27.78 1.10
CA ASN A 470 19.37 27.84 2.52
C ASN A 470 18.83 26.64 3.31
N SER A 471 17.80 25.97 2.80
CA SER A 471 17.31 24.70 3.32
C SER A 471 17.25 23.66 2.20
N ALA A 472 17.29 22.38 2.56
CA ALA A 472 17.07 21.29 1.60
C ALA A 472 16.51 20.05 2.29
N ILE A 473 15.80 19.23 1.52
CA ILE A 473 15.46 17.86 1.90
C ILE A 473 16.47 16.92 1.25
N VAL A 474 17.17 16.11 2.04
CA VAL A 474 18.00 15.02 1.54
C VAL A 474 17.21 13.73 1.65
N LEU A 475 16.93 13.12 0.51
CA LEU A 475 16.26 11.83 0.43
C LEU A 475 17.29 10.73 0.25
N ILE A 476 17.26 9.74 1.12
CA ILE A 476 18.10 8.54 1.03
C ILE A 476 17.15 7.38 0.72
N SER A 477 17.35 6.72 -0.41
CA SER A 477 16.64 5.51 -0.78
C SER A 477 17.61 4.35 -0.82
N ALA A 478 17.38 3.35 0.02
CA ALA A 478 18.24 2.18 0.15
C ALA A 478 17.38 0.91 0.33
N PRO A 479 16.62 0.49 -0.70
CA PRO A 479 15.89 -0.77 -0.68
C PRO A 479 16.84 -1.97 -0.50
N SER A 480 18.07 -1.91 -1.01
CA SER A 480 19.10 -2.94 -0.87
C SER A 480 20.50 -2.33 -0.92
N ARG A 481 21.54 -3.14 -0.72
CA ARG A 481 22.94 -2.69 -0.93
C ARG A 481 23.29 -2.36 -2.38
N SER A 482 22.60 -2.96 -3.34
CA SER A 482 22.88 -2.79 -4.78
C SER A 482 22.06 -1.67 -5.41
N ASN A 483 21.04 -1.17 -4.71
CA ASN A 483 20.22 -0.07 -5.16
C ASN A 483 20.16 0.99 -4.04
N ILE A 484 21.01 2.02 -4.18
CA ILE A 484 21.06 3.15 -3.26
C ILE A 484 21.07 4.45 -4.07
N HIS A 485 20.13 5.32 -3.76
CA HIS A 485 20.01 6.65 -4.37
C HIS A 485 19.94 7.73 -3.29
N CYS A 486 20.68 8.81 -3.51
CA CYS A 486 20.61 10.01 -2.67
C CYS A 486 20.23 11.21 -3.54
N HIS A 487 19.19 11.92 -3.13
CA HIS A 487 18.70 13.11 -3.83
C HIS A 487 18.69 14.31 -2.89
N ILE A 488 19.09 15.46 -3.40
CA ILE A 488 19.02 16.74 -2.68
C ILE A 488 17.91 17.55 -3.33
N LEU A 489 16.90 17.92 -2.54
CA LEU A 489 15.77 18.72 -2.98
C LEU A 489 15.88 20.11 -2.34
N PRO A 490 16.37 21.12 -3.06
CA PRO A 490 16.54 22.47 -2.54
C PRO A 490 15.20 23.11 -2.13
N ILE A 491 15.20 23.88 -1.04
CA ILE A 491 14.08 24.73 -0.63
C ILE A 491 14.59 26.16 -0.59
N ASN A 492 13.96 27.04 -1.37
CA ASN A 492 14.27 28.46 -1.40
C ASN A 492 13.38 29.16 -0.37
N SER A 493 13.88 29.33 0.86
CA SER A 493 13.09 30.09 1.83
C SER A 493 12.96 31.54 1.34
N ARG A 494 11.72 32.04 1.27
CA ARG A 494 11.45 33.46 1.03
C ARG A 494 11.87 34.33 2.22
#